data_AF-A0A519QWC4-F1
#
_entry.id   AF-A0A519QWC4-F1
#
_cell.length_a   1.000
_cell.length_b   1.000
_cell.length_c   1.000
_cell.angle_alpha   90.00
_cell.angle_beta   90.00
_cell.angle_gamma   90.00
#
_symmetry.space_group_name_H-M   'P 1'
#
loop_
_entity.id
_entity.type
_entity.pdbx_description
1 polymer ?
#
loop_
_entity_poly.entity_id
_entity_poly.type
_entity_poly.pdbx_seq_one_letter_code
_entity_poly.pdbx_strand_id
1 'polypeptide(L)'
;MNTTTKSRKAQGAKTQFVMITTELQTTNDEVSKAYDLITKAAIELMKRFDLPKFRTWVNVEHTKDPQNTTVVREFICHFWNITLSTNKDGRLFIFVDLDEISLSKLGNNLTNSLLRTAFKVTQSEDEVTGIQYALRVNYTPTNIQNFFYRRVIDGDTETCTVTTEEKDPVN
;
A
#
# COMPACT_ATOMS: atom_id res chain seq x y z
N MET A 1 -43.15 28.97 19.61
CA MET A 1 -42.30 28.23 18.66
C MET A 1 -41.55 27.18 19.45
N ASN A 2 -41.98 25.90 19.38
CA ASN A 2 -41.32 24.80 20.09
C ASN A 2 -40.39 24.06 19.12
N THR A 3 -39.09 24.27 19.27
CA THR A 3 -38.05 23.55 18.53
C THR A 3 -37.84 22.17 19.15
N THR A 4 -38.30 21.14 18.46
CA THR A 4 -38.08 19.73 18.84
C THR A 4 -36.72 19.28 18.33
N THR A 5 -35.78 19.06 19.23
CA THR A 5 -34.45 18.50 18.94
C THR A 5 -34.59 17.02 18.59
N LYS A 6 -34.41 16.65 17.31
CA LYS A 6 -34.33 15.25 16.89
C LYS A 6 -32.96 14.68 17.27
N SER A 7 -32.92 13.83 18.29
CA SER A 7 -31.74 13.01 18.58
C SER A 7 -31.55 11.96 17.47
N ARG A 8 -30.41 12.02 16.77
CA ARG A 8 -29.97 10.95 15.87
C ARG A 8 -29.55 9.76 16.73
N LYS A 9 -30.35 8.69 16.73
CA LYS A 9 -29.90 7.38 17.23
C LYS A 9 -28.73 6.93 16.36
N ALA A 10 -27.57 6.72 16.99
CA ALA A 10 -26.43 6.04 16.37
C ALA A 10 -26.89 4.66 15.89
N GLN A 11 -26.80 4.42 14.58
CA GLN A 11 -26.97 3.07 14.03
C GLN A 11 -25.83 2.21 14.59
N GLY A 12 -26.17 1.23 15.41
CA GLY A 12 -25.22 0.27 15.94
C GLY A 12 -24.45 -0.36 14.79
N ALA A 13 -23.12 -0.26 14.85
CA ALA A 13 -22.22 -0.94 13.94
C ALA A 13 -22.50 -2.44 14.04
N LYS A 14 -23.15 -3.00 13.03
CA LYS A 14 -23.28 -4.45 12.88
C LYS A 14 -21.91 -4.98 12.49
N THR A 15 -21.17 -5.51 13.46
CA THR A 15 -19.94 -6.24 13.22
C THR A 15 -20.31 -7.48 12.39
N GLN A 16 -20.04 -7.43 11.09
CA GLN A 16 -20.28 -8.56 10.19
C GLN A 16 -19.09 -9.51 10.36
N PHE A 17 -19.27 -10.57 11.14
CA PHE A 17 -18.25 -11.61 11.31
C PHE A 17 -18.17 -12.42 10.01
N VAL A 18 -17.11 -12.20 9.23
CA VAL A 18 -16.79 -13.03 8.08
C VAL A 18 -16.06 -14.27 8.60
N MET A 19 -16.62 -15.47 8.36
CA MET A 19 -15.90 -16.71 8.66
C MET A 19 -14.77 -16.87 7.64
N ILE A 20 -13.52 -16.69 8.08
CA ILE A 20 -12.33 -16.90 7.26
C ILE A 20 -12.09 -18.41 7.17
N THR A 21 -12.15 -18.96 5.97
CA THR A 21 -11.75 -20.36 5.73
C THR A 21 -10.23 -20.49 5.79
N THR A 22 -9.71 -21.68 6.12
CA THR A 22 -8.26 -21.94 6.13
C THR A 22 -7.62 -21.61 4.78
N GLU A 23 -8.30 -21.92 3.68
CA GLU A 23 -7.85 -21.61 2.32
C GLU A 23 -7.73 -20.10 2.07
N LEU A 24 -8.72 -19.32 2.53
CA LEU A 24 -8.69 -17.86 2.44
C LEU A 24 -7.53 -17.28 3.28
N GLN A 25 -7.29 -17.83 4.48
CA GLN A 25 -6.19 -17.40 5.32
C GLN A 25 -4.84 -17.66 4.64
N THR A 26 -4.60 -18.87 4.14
CA THR A 26 -3.36 -19.20 3.41
C THR A 26 -3.14 -18.27 2.23
N THR A 27 -4.20 -18.00 1.46
CA THR A 27 -4.14 -17.07 0.33
C THR A 27 -3.80 -15.64 0.77
N ASN A 28 -4.40 -15.16 1.86
CA ASN A 28 -4.12 -13.85 2.42
C ASN A 28 -2.68 -13.73 2.94
N ASP A 29 -2.13 -14.81 3.51
CA ASP A 29 -0.75 -14.86 3.97
C ASP A 29 0.22 -14.76 2.78
N GLU A 30 -0.08 -15.44 1.67
CA GLU A 30 0.68 -15.31 0.42
C GLU A 30 0.62 -13.88 -0.16
N VAL A 31 -0.56 -13.26 -0.18
CA VAL A 31 -0.73 -11.87 -0.62
C VAL A 31 0.05 -10.91 0.28
N SER A 32 0.02 -11.12 1.60
CA SER A 32 0.78 -10.29 2.56
C SER A 32 2.29 -10.43 2.36
N LYS A 33 2.77 -11.66 2.12
CA LYS A 33 4.18 -11.92 1.80
C LYS A 33 4.58 -11.28 0.48
N ALA A 34 3.74 -11.35 -0.55
CA ALA A 34 4.01 -10.69 -1.83
C ALA A 34 4.08 -9.17 -1.67
N TYR A 35 3.19 -8.57 -0.87
CA TYR A 35 3.26 -7.15 -0.52
C TYR A 35 4.62 -6.78 0.08
N ASP A 36 5.10 -7.54 1.07
CA ASP A 36 6.39 -7.28 1.72
C ASP A 36 7.58 -7.40 0.74
N LEU A 37 7.51 -8.36 -0.20
CA LEU A 37 8.53 -8.51 -1.24
C LEU A 37 8.51 -7.33 -2.23
N ILE A 38 7.34 -6.81 -2.58
CA ILE A 38 7.20 -5.67 -3.50
C ILE A 38 7.70 -4.39 -2.83
N THR A 39 7.31 -4.12 -1.59
CA THR A 39 7.76 -2.92 -0.86
C THR A 39 9.26 -2.96 -0.64
N LYS A 40 9.83 -4.12 -0.32
CA LYS A 40 11.29 -4.30 -0.26
C LYS A 40 11.95 -3.97 -1.60
N ALA A 41 11.41 -4.47 -2.72
CA ALA A 41 11.94 -4.15 -4.04
C ALA A 41 11.86 -2.64 -4.37
N ALA A 42 10.77 -1.97 -3.96
CA ALA A 42 10.63 -0.53 -4.09
C ALA A 42 11.73 0.21 -3.30
N ILE A 43 11.99 -0.21 -2.06
CA ILE A 43 13.05 0.35 -1.20
C ILE A 43 14.42 0.24 -1.89
N GLU A 44 14.78 -0.94 -2.39
CA GLU A 44 16.06 -1.15 -3.09
C GLU A 44 16.20 -0.28 -4.35
N LEU A 45 15.11 -0.06 -5.10
CA LEU A 45 15.13 0.81 -6.28
C LEU A 45 15.39 2.28 -5.92
N MET A 46 14.94 2.73 -4.74
CA MET A 46 15.10 4.11 -4.29
C MET A 46 16.52 4.44 -3.83
N LYS A 47 17.28 3.48 -3.31
CA LYS A 47 18.66 3.69 -2.82
C LYS A 47 19.63 4.30 -3.84
N ARG A 48 19.27 4.21 -5.12
CA ARG A 48 20.03 4.74 -6.27
C ARG A 48 19.99 6.26 -6.38
N PHE A 49 19.06 6.94 -5.71
CA PHE A 49 18.89 8.38 -5.84
C PHE A 49 19.78 9.17 -4.88
N ASP A 50 20.40 10.24 -5.39
CA ASP A 50 21.19 11.16 -4.57
C ASP A 50 20.32 11.93 -3.56
N LEU A 51 19.20 12.46 -4.03
CA LEU A 51 18.33 13.32 -3.24
C LEU A 51 17.62 12.51 -2.13
N PRO A 52 17.76 12.90 -0.85
CA PRO A 52 17.14 12.18 0.27
C PRO A 52 15.63 12.00 0.11
N LYS A 53 14.91 13.02 -0.41
CA LYS A 53 13.47 12.95 -0.65
C LYS A 53 13.02 11.80 -1.57
N PHE A 54 13.92 11.27 -2.41
CA PHE A 54 13.67 10.13 -3.29
C PHE A 54 14.06 8.78 -2.66
N ARG A 55 14.73 8.82 -1.51
CA ARG A 55 15.08 7.67 -0.65
C ARG A 55 14.21 7.58 0.60
N THR A 56 13.42 8.61 0.88
CA THR A 56 12.46 8.63 1.97
C THR A 56 11.17 7.92 1.57
N TRP A 57 10.69 7.08 2.47
CA TRP A 57 9.42 6.38 2.37
C TRP A 57 8.70 6.37 3.71
N VAL A 58 7.41 6.14 3.65
CA VAL A 58 6.51 6.07 4.80
C VAL A 58 5.81 4.74 4.76
N ASN A 59 5.72 4.08 5.90
CA ASN A 59 4.86 2.92 6.09
C ASN A 59 3.76 3.26 7.10
N VAL A 60 2.51 2.98 6.75
CA VAL A 60 1.34 3.25 7.57
C VAL A 60 0.63 1.94 7.89
N GLU A 61 0.52 1.62 9.17
CA GLU A 61 -0.21 0.49 9.70
C GLU A 61 -1.62 0.93 10.11
N HIS A 62 -2.59 0.66 9.24
CA HIS A 62 -3.98 1.09 9.41
C HIS A 62 -4.80 0.16 10.30
N THR A 63 -4.30 -1.05 10.62
CA THR A 63 -4.99 -1.98 11.53
C THR A 63 -5.18 -1.44 12.95
N LYS A 64 -4.47 -0.36 13.29
CA LYS A 64 -4.59 0.37 14.56
C LYS A 64 -5.59 1.54 14.50
N ASP A 65 -6.12 1.88 13.33
CA ASP A 65 -7.10 2.95 13.14
C ASP A 65 -8.53 2.38 13.12
N PRO A 66 -9.35 2.59 14.16
CA PRO A 66 -10.71 2.05 14.22
C PRO A 66 -11.66 2.64 13.18
N GLN A 67 -11.29 3.73 12.48
CA GLN A 67 -12.09 4.29 11.38
C GLN A 67 -11.79 3.63 10.04
N ASN A 68 -10.66 2.94 9.89
CA ASN A 68 -10.27 2.30 8.64
C ASN A 68 -10.50 0.79 8.71
N THR A 69 -11.50 0.33 7.96
CA THR A 69 -11.89 -1.08 7.97
C THR A 69 -11.38 -1.85 6.76
N THR A 70 -10.80 -1.17 5.77
CA THR A 70 -10.44 -1.77 4.48
C THR A 70 -8.96 -1.66 4.16
N VAL A 71 -8.27 -0.59 4.56
CA VAL A 71 -6.82 -0.51 4.34
C VAL A 71 -6.11 -1.16 5.52
N VAL A 72 -5.15 -2.03 5.22
CA VAL A 72 -4.37 -2.76 6.23
C VAL A 72 -3.02 -2.07 6.39
N ARG A 73 -2.26 -1.96 5.30
CA ARG A 73 -0.91 -1.34 5.28
C ARG A 73 -0.73 -0.47 4.05
N GLU A 74 0.08 0.55 4.16
CA GLU A 74 0.36 1.47 3.06
C GLU A 74 1.84 1.86 3.04
N PHE A 75 2.51 1.61 1.91
CA PHE A 75 3.86 2.06 1.64
C PHE A 75 3.79 3.24 0.68
N ILE A 76 4.29 4.40 1.09
CA ILE A 76 4.20 5.63 0.34
C ILE A 76 5.59 6.19 0.16
N CYS A 77 5.96 6.49 -1.08
CA CYS A 77 7.18 7.23 -1.38
C CYS A 77 6.88 8.33 -2.40
N HIS A 78 7.93 9.02 -2.85
CA HIS A 78 7.79 10.06 -3.86
C HIS A 78 7.24 9.57 -5.21
N PHE A 79 7.30 8.26 -5.49
CA PHE A 79 7.02 7.67 -6.81
C PHE A 79 5.78 6.78 -6.85
N TRP A 80 5.48 6.11 -5.74
CA TRP A 80 4.48 5.05 -5.66
C TRP A 80 3.75 5.09 -4.33
N ASN A 81 2.49 4.66 -4.37
CA ASN A 81 1.74 4.24 -3.21
C ASN A 81 1.37 2.78 -3.41
N ILE A 82 1.79 1.93 -2.48
CA ILE A 82 1.57 0.49 -2.49
C ILE A 82 0.71 0.14 -1.28
N THR A 83 -0.54 -0.18 -1.54
CA THR A 83 -1.57 -0.36 -0.51
C THR A 83 -1.97 -1.83 -0.41
N LEU A 84 -1.91 -2.39 0.80
CA LEU A 84 -2.52 -3.67 1.13
C LEU A 84 -3.91 -3.40 1.71
N SER A 85 -4.95 -3.95 1.08
CA SER A 85 -6.34 -3.69 1.46
C SER A 85 -7.17 -4.97 1.44
N THR A 86 -8.14 -5.05 2.36
CA THR A 86 -9.14 -6.12 2.43
C THR A 86 -10.47 -5.68 1.84
N ASN A 87 -11.16 -6.60 1.18
CA ASN A 87 -12.55 -6.42 0.79
C ASN A 87 -13.51 -6.86 1.92
N LYS A 88 -14.82 -6.74 1.65
CA LYS A 88 -15.89 -7.15 2.58
C LYS A 88 -15.92 -8.64 2.90
N ASP A 89 -15.30 -9.46 2.04
CA ASP A 89 -15.21 -10.92 2.20
C ASP A 89 -13.91 -11.35 2.89
N GLY A 90 -13.09 -10.40 3.36
CA GLY A 90 -11.81 -10.66 4.02
C GLY A 90 -10.67 -11.02 3.06
N ARG A 91 -10.84 -10.89 1.74
CA ARG A 91 -9.77 -11.12 0.75
C ARG A 91 -8.85 -9.93 0.65
N LEU A 92 -7.55 -10.19 0.68
CA LEU A 92 -6.52 -9.18 0.51
C LEU A 92 -6.20 -8.90 -0.97
N PHE A 93 -5.88 -7.63 -1.23
CA PHE A 93 -5.48 -7.11 -2.53
C PHE A 93 -4.31 -6.12 -2.34
N ILE A 94 -3.43 -6.09 -3.34
CA ILE A 94 -2.32 -5.14 -3.43
C ILE A 94 -2.66 -4.14 -4.52
N PHE A 95 -2.72 -2.87 -4.17
CA PHE A 95 -2.90 -1.77 -5.10
C PHE A 95 -1.56 -1.04 -5.28
N VAL A 96 -1.22 -0.71 -6.52
CA VAL A 96 -0.05 0.09 -6.87
C VAL A 96 -0.52 1.32 -7.63
N ASP A 97 -0.52 2.47 -6.97
CA ASP A 97 -0.74 3.76 -7.61
C ASP A 97 0.60 4.39 -8.00
N LEU A 98 0.60 5.07 -9.15
CA LEU A 98 1.78 5.66 -9.76
C LEU A 98 1.68 7.18 -9.74
N ASP A 99 2.76 7.85 -9.36
CA ASP A 99 2.84 9.31 -9.44
C ASP A 99 3.15 9.77 -10.87
N GLU A 100 2.74 10.98 -11.23
CA GLU A 100 3.05 11.58 -12.53
C GLU A 100 4.56 11.63 -12.80
N ILE A 101 5.39 11.94 -11.80
CA ILE A 101 6.85 12.00 -11.99
C ILE A 101 7.45 10.61 -12.28
N SER A 102 6.84 9.60 -11.65
CA SER A 102 7.21 8.20 -11.79
C SER A 102 6.96 7.70 -13.20
N LEU A 103 5.88 8.16 -13.86
CA LEU A 103 5.56 7.82 -15.25
C LEU A 103 6.31 8.68 -16.27
N SER A 104 6.40 9.99 -16.05
CA SER A 104 6.85 10.96 -17.06
C SER A 104 8.36 11.17 -17.14
N LYS A 105 9.10 11.02 -16.02
CA LYS A 105 10.53 11.39 -15.97
C LYS A 105 11.47 10.22 -15.65
N LEU A 106 11.02 9.25 -14.86
CA LEU A 106 11.84 8.14 -14.35
C LEU A 106 11.38 6.77 -14.89
N GLY A 107 10.27 6.76 -15.63
CA GLY A 107 9.35 5.63 -15.73
C GLY A 107 9.76 4.44 -16.57
N ASN A 108 10.72 4.57 -17.49
CA ASN A 108 11.09 3.39 -18.28
C ASN A 108 11.91 2.36 -17.50
N ASN A 109 12.69 2.78 -16.51
CA ASN A 109 13.54 1.86 -15.76
C ASN A 109 13.05 1.67 -14.32
N LEU A 110 12.62 2.72 -13.62
CA LEU A 110 12.28 2.61 -12.20
C LEU A 110 10.96 1.87 -12.00
N THR A 111 9.87 2.43 -12.52
CA THR A 111 8.50 1.89 -12.37
C THR A 111 8.36 0.54 -13.06
N ASN A 112 8.93 0.38 -14.26
CA ASN A 112 8.93 -0.92 -14.93
C ASN A 112 9.70 -1.99 -14.14
N SER A 113 10.80 -1.65 -13.45
CA SER A 113 11.51 -2.62 -12.61
C SER A 113 10.68 -3.05 -11.41
N LEU A 114 9.97 -2.11 -10.78
CA LEU A 114 9.03 -2.41 -9.71
C LEU A 114 7.90 -3.31 -10.21
N LEU A 115 7.23 -2.93 -11.31
CA LEU A 115 6.11 -3.68 -11.86
C LEU A 115 6.53 -5.08 -12.32
N ARG A 116 7.70 -5.25 -12.95
CA ARG A 116 8.23 -6.57 -13.30
C ARG A 116 8.41 -7.46 -12.07
N THR A 117 8.91 -6.88 -10.98
CA THR A 117 9.06 -7.60 -9.71
C THR A 117 7.69 -7.96 -9.13
N ALA A 118 6.74 -7.01 -9.13
CA ALA A 118 5.38 -7.24 -8.66
C ALA A 118 4.65 -8.36 -9.43
N PHE A 119 4.72 -8.34 -10.76
CA PHE A 119 4.17 -9.43 -11.58
C PHE A 119 4.87 -10.75 -11.31
N LYS A 120 6.21 -10.76 -11.19
CA LYS A 120 6.96 -11.97 -10.89
C LYS A 120 6.59 -12.59 -9.54
N VAL A 121 6.48 -11.79 -8.47
CA VAL A 121 6.20 -12.34 -7.13
C VAL A 121 4.74 -12.78 -6.95
N THR A 122 3.83 -12.29 -7.80
CA THR A 122 2.41 -12.67 -7.75
C THR A 122 2.07 -13.76 -8.77
N GLN A 123 2.99 -14.06 -9.68
CA GLN A 123 2.82 -15.11 -10.68
C GLN A 123 2.85 -16.49 -10.03
N SER A 124 1.97 -17.36 -10.51
CA SER A 124 2.00 -18.80 -10.30
C SER A 124 3.25 -19.40 -10.95
N GLU A 125 4.05 -20.07 -10.14
CA GLU A 125 5.03 -21.06 -10.60
C GLU A 125 4.52 -22.45 -10.14
N ASP A 126 4.68 -23.47 -10.98
CA ASP A 126 4.45 -24.89 -10.65
C ASP A 126 3.01 -25.31 -10.30
N GLU A 127 2.04 -25.04 -11.19
CA GLU A 127 0.65 -25.58 -11.15
C GLU A 127 -0.20 -25.17 -9.93
N VAL A 128 0.32 -24.30 -9.05
CA VAL A 128 -0.44 -23.72 -7.92
C VAL A 128 -1.16 -22.46 -8.38
N THR A 129 -2.44 -22.29 -8.01
CA THR A 129 -3.19 -21.06 -8.30
C THR A 129 -2.45 -19.84 -7.74
N GLY A 130 -1.90 -19.01 -8.62
CA GLY A 130 -1.19 -17.80 -8.22
C GLY A 130 -2.13 -16.73 -7.70
N ILE A 131 -1.56 -15.74 -7.02
CA ILE A 131 -2.28 -14.59 -6.47
C ILE A 131 -2.29 -13.40 -7.44
N GLN A 132 -2.15 -13.63 -8.75
CA GLN A 132 -2.08 -12.55 -9.75
C GLN A 132 -3.32 -11.65 -9.70
N TYR A 133 -4.48 -12.24 -9.41
CA TYR A 133 -5.74 -11.52 -9.28
C TYR A 133 -5.76 -10.52 -8.12
N ALA A 134 -4.87 -10.69 -7.14
CA ALA A 134 -4.75 -9.82 -5.99
C ALA A 134 -3.98 -8.52 -6.31
N LEU A 135 -3.13 -8.52 -7.34
CA LEU A 135 -2.36 -7.35 -7.76
C LEU A 135 -3.18 -6.45 -8.70
N ARG A 136 -3.29 -5.17 -8.35
CA ARG A 136 -4.01 -4.16 -9.11
C ARG A 136 -3.14 -2.93 -9.30
N VAL A 137 -2.80 -2.64 -10.54
CA VAL A 137 -1.98 -1.47 -10.89
C VAL A 137 -2.89 -0.39 -11.45
N ASN A 138 -2.84 0.80 -10.86
CA ASN A 138 -3.55 1.96 -11.38
C ASN A 138 -2.63 2.73 -12.33
N TYR A 139 -2.94 2.67 -13.62
CA TYR A 139 -2.14 3.32 -14.66
C TYR A 139 -2.48 4.81 -14.85
N THR A 140 -3.52 5.31 -14.18
CA THR A 140 -3.82 6.74 -14.16
C THR A 140 -2.97 7.40 -13.07
N PRO A 141 -2.14 8.41 -13.41
CA PRO A 141 -1.32 9.09 -12.41
C PRO A 141 -2.20 9.71 -11.33
N THR A 142 -1.77 9.55 -10.08
CA THR A 142 -2.39 10.19 -8.92
C THR A 142 -1.40 11.15 -8.28
N ASN A 143 -1.88 12.13 -7.49
CA ASN A 143 -1.01 13.07 -6.78
C ASN A 143 -0.52 12.42 -5.47
N ILE A 144 0.46 11.53 -5.59
CA ILE A 144 1.02 10.79 -4.46
C ILE A 144 1.94 11.70 -3.65
N GLN A 145 2.66 12.60 -4.32
CA GLN A 145 3.60 13.52 -3.67
C GLN A 145 2.98 14.35 -2.55
N ASN A 146 1.79 14.92 -2.75
CA ASN A 146 1.13 15.72 -1.71
C ASN A 146 0.81 14.86 -0.47
N PHE A 147 0.35 13.63 -0.68
CA PHE A 147 0.08 12.71 0.42
C PHE A 147 1.36 12.29 1.14
N PHE A 148 2.40 11.96 0.38
CA PHE A 148 3.74 11.66 0.92
C PHE A 148 4.29 12.81 1.78
N TYR A 149 4.29 14.05 1.27
CA TYR A 149 4.83 15.20 2.02
C TYR A 149 4.06 15.47 3.30
N ARG A 150 2.73 15.31 3.29
CA ARG A 150 1.92 15.45 4.53
C ARG A 150 2.35 14.42 5.57
N ARG A 151 2.49 13.15 5.19
CA ARG A 151 2.93 12.09 6.11
C ARG A 151 4.35 12.31 6.64
N VAL A 152 5.26 12.81 5.80
CA VAL A 152 6.61 13.16 6.23
C VAL A 152 6.62 14.33 7.22
N ILE A 153 5.77 15.34 7.00
CA ILE A 153 5.64 16.49 7.91
C ILE A 153 5.01 16.09 9.24
N ASP A 154 3.99 15.23 9.20
CA ASP A 154 3.33 14.70 10.40
C ASP A 154 4.30 13.84 11.24
N GLY A 155 5.30 13.23 10.60
CA GLY A 155 6.37 12.49 11.26
C GLY A 155 5.94 11.10 11.74
N ASP A 156 6.75 10.52 12.63
CA ASP A 156 6.44 9.23 13.23
C ASP A 156 5.27 9.33 14.21
N THR A 157 4.34 8.40 14.08
CA THR A 157 3.19 8.24 14.99
C THR A 157 3.03 6.76 15.36
N GLU A 158 2.04 6.41 16.19
CA GLU A 158 1.79 5.01 16.56
C GLU A 158 1.43 4.10 15.38
N THR A 159 0.96 4.70 14.27
CA THR A 159 0.49 4.02 13.06
C THR A 159 1.32 4.38 11.83
N CYS A 160 2.24 5.34 11.91
CA CYS A 160 2.99 5.84 10.77
C CYS A 160 4.48 5.84 11.11
N THR A 161 5.31 5.30 10.22
CA THR A 161 6.77 5.31 10.36
C THR A 161 7.39 5.89 9.11
N VAL A 162 8.24 6.89 9.28
CA VAL A 162 8.97 7.58 8.23
C VAL A 162 10.42 7.09 8.25
N THR A 163 10.89 6.57 7.13
CA THR A 163 12.26 6.05 7.01
C THR A 163 12.94 6.69 5.80
N THR A 164 14.24 6.92 5.91
CA THR A 164 15.07 7.38 4.79
C THR A 164 16.24 6.43 4.64
N GLU A 165 16.33 5.77 3.49
CA GLU A 165 17.45 4.87 3.21
C GLU A 165 18.73 5.63 2.99
N GLU A 166 19.88 5.06 3.37
CA GLU A 166 21.18 5.55 2.93
C GLU A 166 21.37 5.33 1.42
N LYS A 167 22.17 6.19 0.79
CA LYS A 167 22.49 6.03 -0.63
C LYS A 167 23.46 4.86 -0.72
N ASP A 168 23.18 3.91 -1.60
CA ASP A 168 24.16 2.87 -1.89
C ASP A 168 25.42 3.51 -2.47
N PRO A 169 26.62 3.25 -1.90
CA PRO A 169 27.88 3.80 -2.39
C PRO A 169 28.29 3.21 -3.75
N VAL A 170 27.48 2.35 -4.37
CA VAL A 170 27.82 1.61 -5.59
C VAL A 170 26.88 2.00 -6.74
N ASN A 171 27.31 3.01 -7.47
CA ASN A 171 27.46 3.03 -8.94
C ASN A 171 28.40 4.18 -9.31
#